data_AF-A0AA50HUA0-F1
#
_entry.id   AF-A0AA50HUA0-F1
#
_cell.length_a   1.000
_cell.length_b   1.000
_cell.length_c   1.000
_cell.angle_alpha   90.00
_cell.angle_beta   90.00
_cell.angle_gamma   90.00
#
_symmetry.space_group_name_H-M   'P 1'
#
loop_
_entity.id
_entity.type
_entity.pdbx_description
1 polymer ?
#
loop_
_entity_poly.entity_id
_entity_poly.type
_entity_poly.pdbx_seq_one_letter_code
_entity_poly.pdbx_strand_id
1 'polypeptide(L)' 'MAIAQASVEDASQSLRDARLLEQAGLGTRFDVLRAEGDLATANEALTRSIADQRNARRRLA' A
#
# COMPACT_ATOMS: atom_id res chain seq x y z
N MET A 1 -13.58 -0.85 -0.07
CA MET A 1 -12.62 -1.96 -0.29
C MET A 1 -11.88 -1.85 -1.60
N ALA A 2 -12.53 -1.79 -2.78
CA ALA A 2 -11.84 -1.78 -4.08
C ALA A 2 -10.75 -0.69 -4.20
N ILE A 3 -11.04 0.52 -3.72
CA ILE A 3 -10.07 1.63 -3.72
C ILE A 3 -8.83 1.30 -2.86
N ALA A 4 -9.02 0.80 -1.64
CA ALA A 4 -7.90 0.49 -0.74
C ALA A 4 -7.05 -0.69 -1.24
N GLN A 5 -7.66 -1.66 -1.93
CA GLN A 5 -6.92 -2.74 -2.61
C GLN A 5 -6.10 -2.20 -3.77
N ALA A 6 -6.69 -1.36 -4.63
CA ALA A 6 -5.98 -0.70 -5.72
C ALA A 6 -4.81 0.15 -5.21
N SER A 7 -4.97 0.87 -4.09
CA SER A 7 -3.88 1.64 -3.46
C SER A 7 -2.72 0.76 -2.99
N VAL A 8 -2.99 -0.44 -2.46
CA VAL A 8 -1.92 -1.39 -2.09
C VAL A 8 -1.19 -1.88 -3.33
N GLU A 9 -1.92 -2.15 -4.41
CA GLU A 9 -1.36 -2.64 -5.66
C GLU A 9 -0.45 -1.60 -6.33
N ASP A 10 -0.90 -0.35 -6.37
CA ASP A 10 -0.17 0.80 -6.89
C ASP A 10 1.09 1.11 -6.07
N ALA A 11 0.96 1.15 -4.73
CA ALA A 11 2.12 1.34 -3.85
C ALA A 11 3.12 0.18 -3.95
N SER A 12 2.64 -1.05 -4.15
CA SER A 12 3.50 -2.21 -4.39
C SER A 12 4.26 -2.10 -5.72
N GLN A 13 3.63 -1.56 -6.76
CA GLN A 13 4.28 -1.33 -8.04
C GLN A 13 5.31 -0.21 -7.94
N SER A 14 4.96 0.91 -7.31
CA SER A 14 5.88 2.01 -7.05
C SER A 14 7.12 1.56 -6.26
N LEU A 15 6.95 0.67 -5.27
CA LEU A 15 8.06 0.07 -4.53
C LEU A 15 8.95 -0.81 -5.42
N ARG A 16 8.36 -1.61 -6.31
CA ARG A 16 9.12 -2.41 -7.27
C ARG A 16 9.96 -1.52 -8.18
N ASP A 17 9.36 -0.47 -8.71
CA ASP A 17 10.04 0.48 -9.62
C ASP A 17 11.16 1.23 -8.89
N ALA A 18 10.91 1.71 -7.66
CA ALA A 18 11.93 2.36 -6.84
C ALA A 18 13.12 1.44 -6.56
N ARG A 19 12.88 0.16 -6.28
CA ARG A 19 13.94 -0.84 -6.07
C ARG A 19 14.72 -1.12 -7.34
N LEU A 20 14.07 -1.19 -8.50
CA LEU A 20 14.75 -1.38 -9.79
C LEU A 20 15.64 -0.18 -10.14
N LEU A 21 15.14 1.04 -9.91
CA LEU A 21 15.91 2.27 -10.13
C LEU A 21 17.13 2.36 -9.20
N GLU A 22 16.96 2.04 -7.91
CA GLU A 22 18.06 2.02 -6.94
C GLU A 22 19.14 1.00 -7.33
N GLN A 23 18.74 -0.22 -7.71
CA GLN A 23 19.67 -1.27 -8.17
C GLN A 23 20.40 -0.89 -9.47
N ALA A 24 19.74 -0.14 -10.35
CA ALA A 24 20.35 0.39 -11.57
C ALA A 24 21.27 1.61 -11.31
N GLY A 25 21.34 2.12 -10.07
CA GLY A 25 22.05 3.35 -9.73
C GLY A 25 21.38 4.63 -10.23
N LEU A 26 20.10 4.54 -10.64
CA LEU A 26 19.29 5.63 -11.17
C LEU A 26 18.32 6.23 -10.14
N GLY A 27 18.30 5.70 -8.92
CA GLY A 27 17.48 6.17 -7.81
C GLY A 27 18.26 6.12 -6.50
N THR A 28 17.60 6.49 -5.40
CA THR A 28 18.24 6.49 -4.08
C THR A 28 17.61 5.48 -3.14
N ARG A 29 18.38 5.04 -2.14
CA ARG A 29 17.85 4.25 -1.02
C ARG A 29 16.73 4.97 -0.27
N PHE A 30 16.72 6.31 -0.30
CA PHE A 30 15.64 7.10 0.30
C PHE A 30 14.32 6.99 -0.49
N ASP A 31 14.38 6.91 -1.81
CA ASP A 31 13.17 6.70 -2.64
C ASP A 31 12.55 5.32 -2.37
N VAL A 32 13.38 4.29 -2.20
CA VAL A 32 12.92 2.96 -1.76
C VAL A 32 12.23 3.04 -0.40
N LEU A 33 12.87 3.68 0.59
CA LEU A 33 12.30 3.84 1.93
C LEU A 33 10.97 4.59 1.92
N ARG A 34 10.84 5.63 1.08
CA ARG A 34 9.58 6.35 0.90
C ARG A 34 8.50 5.42 0.35
N ALA A 35 8.79 4.68 -0.71
CA ALA A 35 7.84 3.75 -1.31
C ALA A 35 7.44 2.59 -0.37
N GLU A 36 8.35 2.14 0.51
CA GLU A 36 8.02 1.20 1.58
C GLU A 36 7.04 1.81 2.60
N GLY A 37 7.24 3.08 2.96
CA GLY A 37 6.31 3.84 3.80
C GLY A 37 4.92 3.96 3.17
N ASP A 38 4.85 4.32 1.88
CA ASP A 38 3.59 4.43 1.14
C ASP A 38 2.84 3.09 1.09
N LEU A 39 3.56 1.99 0.86
CA LEU A 39 2.99 0.64 0.90
C LEU A 39 2.48 0.27 2.31
N ALA A 40 3.21 0.64 3.37
CA ALA A 40 2.76 0.40 4.73
C ALA A 40 1.45 1.16 5.04
N THR A 41 1.36 2.43 4.65
CA THR A 41 0.15 3.24 4.78
C THR A 41 -1.03 2.65 4.00
N ALA A 42 -0.81 2.21 2.75
CA ALA A 42 -1.85 1.58 1.95
C ALA A 42 -2.39 0.29 2.58
N ASN A 43 -1.50 -0.56 3.12
CA ASN A 43 -1.89 -1.78 3.82
C ASN A 43 -2.69 -1.50 5.10
N GLU A 44 -2.33 -0.45 5.84
CA GLU A 44 -3.07 -0.02 7.01
C GLU A 44 -4.49 0.42 6.63
N ALA A 45 -4.63 1.23 5.57
CA ALA A 45 -5.93 1.67 5.06
C ALA A 45 -6.82 0.49 4.62
N LEU A 46 -6.24 -0.52 3.95
CA LEU A 46 -6.95 -1.73 3.57
C LEU A 46 -7.44 -2.50 4.81
N THR A 47 -6.57 -2.67 5.81
CA THR A 47 -6.91 -3.34 7.07
C THR A 47 -8.08 -2.68 7.77
N ARG A 48 -8.05 -1.34 7.88
CA ARG A 48 -9.17 -0.55 8.44
C ARG A 48 -10.45 -0.74 7.63
N SER A 49 -10.38 -0.65 6.30
CA SER A 49 -11.56 -0.84 5.42
C SER A 49 -12.20 -2.22 5.57
N ILE A 50 -11.41 -3.28 5.77
CA ILE A 50 -11.91 -4.64 6.03
C ILE A 50 -12.60 -4.70 7.39
N ALA A 51 -11.99 -4.13 8.43
CA ALA A 51 -12.56 -4.09 9.78
C ALA A 51 -13.92 -3.36 9.79
N ASP A 52 -14.00 -2.21 9.11
CA ASP A 52 -15.22 -1.43 8.98
C ASP A 52 -16.33 -2.21 8.27
N GLN A 53 -16.00 -2.90 7.16
CA GLN A 53 -16.97 -3.75 6.47
C GLN A 53 -17.50 -4.87 7.37
N ARG A 54 -16.64 -5.52 8.15
CA ARG A 54 -17.05 -6.57 9.10
C ARG A 54 -17.97 -6.01 10.18
N ASN A 55 -17.66 -4.83 10.71
CA ASN A 55 -18.49 -4.16 11.71
C ASN A 55 -19.85 -3.76 11.15
N ALA A 56 -19.90 -3.19 9.94
CA ALA A 56 -21.14 -2.84 9.26
C ALA A 56 -22.03 -4.08 9.05
N ARG A 57 -21.46 -5.19 8.57
CA ARG A 57 -22.21 -6.46 8.41
C ARG A 57 -22.77 -6.99 9.73
N ARG A 58 -22.00 -6.90 10.82
CA ARG A 58 -22.47 -7.34 12.16
C ARG A 58 -23.61 -6.49 12.72
N ARG A 59 -23.70 -5.20 12.36
CA ARG A 59 -24.79 -4.32 12.81
C ARG A 59 -26.11 -4.54 12.05
N LEU A 60 -26.07 -5.25 10.93
CA LEU A 60 -27.24 -5.56 10.10
C LEU A 60 -27.86 -6.92 10.42
N ALA A 61 -27.26 -7.70 11.32
CA ALA A 61 -27.74 -8.99 11.82
C ALA A 61 -28.33 -8.82 13.22
#